data_AF-A0A6P2CWM5-F1
#
_entry.id   AF-A0A6P2CWM5-F1
#
_cell.length_a   1.000
_cell.length_b   1.000
_cell.length_c   1.000
_cell.angle_alpha   90.00
_cell.angle_beta   90.00
_cell.angle_gamma   90.00
#
_symmetry.space_group_name_H-M   'P 1'
#
loop_
_entity.id
_entity.type
_entity.pdbx_description
1 polymer ?
#
loop_
_entity_poly.entity_id
_entity_poly.type
_entity_poly.pdbx_seq_one_letter_code
_entity_poly.pdbx_strand_id
1 'polypeptide(L)'
;MRALIPAAIVSLLVLAPRATPDAPKSNDLGSMLFHLPPAEIEAAKFETWREEAVKKRGVTCTRVEYDKNVFWVVDAHTGIGNAYKKVAVYVPRKDGSFHRGLLVDLQGAASLAVAVDPKTGILELREKANSSVKDEVILSLNLKVAGTGISP
;
A
#
# COMPACT_ATOMS: atom_id res chain seq x y z
N MET A 1 12.79 60.27 53.24
CA MET A 1 13.75 59.17 53.01
C MET A 1 12.98 57.93 52.63
N ARG A 2 13.33 57.35 51.48
CA ARG A 2 12.75 56.12 50.91
C ARG A 2 13.11 54.92 51.79
N ALA A 3 12.15 54.06 52.07
CA ALA A 3 12.38 52.65 52.38
C ALA A 3 11.32 51.84 51.65
N LEU A 4 11.74 51.23 50.54
CA LEU A 4 11.00 50.21 49.80
C LEU A 4 11.06 48.89 50.58
N ILE A 5 9.94 48.19 50.70
CA ILE A 5 9.89 46.75 51.01
C ILE A 5 8.86 46.12 50.05
N PRO A 6 9.18 44.97 49.44
CA PRO A 6 8.71 44.63 48.10
C PRO A 6 7.29 44.04 48.07
N ALA A 7 6.55 44.39 47.02
CA ALA A 7 5.29 43.77 46.66
C ALA A 7 5.53 42.30 46.29
N ALA A 8 4.93 41.39 47.06
CA ALA A 8 4.77 40.01 46.63
C ALA A 8 3.77 39.97 45.49
N ILE A 9 4.27 39.87 44.26
CA ILE A 9 3.46 39.55 43.09
C ILE A 9 3.12 38.07 43.18
N VAL A 10 1.94 37.75 43.70
CA VAL A 10 1.33 36.43 43.47
C VAL A 10 0.78 36.46 42.05
N SER A 11 1.60 36.00 41.10
CA SER A 11 1.14 35.67 39.75
C SER A 11 0.18 34.48 39.84
N LEU A 12 -1.12 34.76 39.89
CA LEU A 12 -2.12 33.74 39.58
C LEU A 12 -2.09 33.54 38.05
N LEU A 13 -1.16 32.69 37.59
CA LEU A 13 -1.18 32.19 36.22
C LEU A 13 -2.41 31.28 36.14
N VAL A 14 -3.51 31.80 35.59
CA VAL A 14 -4.60 30.97 35.11
C VAL A 14 -4.03 30.19 33.93
N LEU A 15 -3.49 29.00 34.21
CA LEU A 15 -3.31 27.98 33.20
C LEU A 15 -4.71 27.60 32.73
N ALA A 16 -5.15 28.24 31.65
CA ALA A 16 -6.12 27.61 30.77
C ALA A 16 -5.60 26.18 30.50
N PRO A 17 -6.44 25.14 30.60
CA PRO A 17 -6.02 23.81 30.21
C PRO A 17 -5.54 23.93 28.77
N ARG A 18 -4.24 23.70 28.55
CA ARG A 18 -3.74 23.40 27.22
C ARG A 18 -4.60 22.24 26.76
N ALA A 19 -5.44 22.49 25.75
CA ALA A 19 -5.98 21.42 24.95
C ALA A 19 -4.78 20.59 24.54
N THR A 20 -4.61 19.43 25.16
CA THR A 20 -3.74 18.39 24.65
C THR A 20 -4.12 18.23 23.19
N PRO A 21 -3.17 18.30 22.24
CA PRO A 21 -3.45 17.75 20.93
C PRO A 21 -3.97 16.35 21.20
N ASP A 22 -5.21 16.06 20.78
CA ASP A 22 -5.77 14.71 20.86
C ASP A 22 -4.66 13.76 20.42
N ALA A 23 -4.18 12.93 21.36
CA ALA A 23 -3.27 11.87 21.03
C ALA A 23 -3.94 11.11 19.87
N PRO A 24 -3.25 10.91 18.73
CA PRO A 24 -3.87 10.22 17.61
C PRO A 24 -4.40 8.90 18.15
N LYS A 25 -5.72 8.69 17.99
CA LYS A 25 -6.41 7.49 18.46
C LYS A 25 -5.55 6.31 18.04
N SER A 26 -5.07 5.51 18.99
CA SER A 26 -4.19 4.36 18.73
C SER A 26 -4.81 3.31 17.80
N ASN A 27 -6.11 3.44 17.50
CA ASN A 27 -6.83 2.64 16.50
C ASN A 27 -6.56 3.06 15.03
N ASP A 28 -5.89 4.18 14.77
CA ASP A 28 -5.58 4.61 13.38
C ASP A 28 -4.26 4.06 12.83
N LEU A 29 -3.43 3.45 13.68
CA LEU A 29 -2.21 2.76 13.23
C LEU A 29 -2.50 1.33 12.75
N GLY A 30 -3.49 0.66 13.35
CA GLY A 30 -3.94 -0.67 12.91
C GLY A 30 -4.67 -0.63 11.55
N SER A 31 -5.23 0.51 11.17
CA SER A 31 -5.89 0.71 9.86
C SER A 31 -4.89 0.91 8.70
N MET A 32 -3.62 1.21 9.01
CA MET A 32 -2.57 1.50 8.03
C MET A 32 -1.90 0.26 7.43
N LEU A 33 -2.01 -0.91 8.06
CA LEU A 33 -1.50 -2.15 7.51
C LEU A 33 -2.62 -2.86 6.77
N PHE A 34 -2.89 -2.45 5.53
CA PHE A 34 -3.88 -3.14 4.73
C PHE A 34 -3.39 -4.55 4.43
N HIS A 35 -4.07 -5.56 4.97
CA HIS A 35 -3.76 -6.95 4.69
C HIS A 35 -4.11 -7.25 3.24
N LEU A 36 -3.12 -7.74 2.50
CA LEU A 36 -3.34 -8.33 1.18
C LEU A 36 -4.40 -9.44 1.29
N PRO A 37 -5.13 -9.72 0.20
CA PRO A 37 -6.04 -10.86 0.16
C PRO A 37 -5.29 -12.16 0.51
N PRO A 38 -6.01 -13.21 0.96
CA PRO A 38 -5.44 -14.54 1.09
C PRO A 38 -4.79 -15.03 -0.21
N ALA A 39 -3.92 -16.03 -0.10
CA ALA A 39 -3.19 -16.58 -1.26
C ALA A 39 -4.10 -17.23 -2.30
N GLU A 40 -5.29 -17.69 -1.88
CA GLU A 40 -6.36 -18.13 -2.78
C GLU A 40 -7.64 -17.40 -2.38
N ILE A 41 -8.38 -16.89 -3.37
CA ILE A 41 -9.57 -16.08 -3.13
C ILE A 41 -10.54 -16.18 -4.31
N GLU A 42 -11.81 -16.44 -4.02
CA GLU A 42 -12.87 -16.42 -5.01
C GLU A 42 -13.03 -15.03 -5.63
N ALA A 43 -13.36 -14.93 -6.92
CA ALA A 43 -13.47 -13.64 -7.61
C ALA A 43 -14.44 -12.67 -6.91
N ALA A 44 -15.63 -13.13 -6.51
CA ALA A 44 -16.59 -12.27 -5.81
C ALA A 44 -16.04 -11.70 -4.50
N LYS A 45 -15.31 -12.52 -3.72
CA LYS A 45 -14.67 -12.08 -2.47
C LYS A 45 -13.52 -11.12 -2.75
N PHE A 46 -12.76 -11.35 -3.82
CA PHE A 46 -11.69 -10.45 -4.24
C PHE A 46 -12.24 -9.08 -4.64
N GLU A 47 -13.34 -9.04 -5.40
CA GLU A 47 -13.99 -7.80 -5.82
C GLU A 47 -14.50 -7.00 -4.61
N THR A 48 -15.17 -7.65 -3.65
CA THR A 48 -15.59 -7.00 -2.38
C THR A 48 -14.38 -6.46 -1.62
N TRP A 49 -13.33 -7.27 -1.45
CA TRP A 49 -12.10 -6.84 -0.79
C TRP A 49 -11.47 -5.64 -1.51
N ARG A 50 -11.42 -5.65 -2.85
CA ARG A 50 -10.83 -4.58 -3.66
C ARG A 50 -11.58 -3.27 -3.45
N GLU A 51 -12.91 -3.31 -3.49
CA GLU A 51 -13.77 -2.13 -3.27
C GLU A 51 -13.57 -1.52 -1.88
N GLU A 52 -13.34 -2.34 -0.86
CA GLU A 52 -12.98 -1.87 0.47
C GLU A 52 -11.54 -1.35 0.54
N ALA A 53 -10.62 -1.98 -0.19
CA ALA A 53 -9.20 -1.66 -0.19
C ALA A 53 -8.90 -0.32 -0.83
N VAL A 54 -9.47 -0.04 -2.00
CA VAL A 54 -9.27 1.23 -2.72
C VAL A 54 -9.86 2.44 -1.97
N LYS A 55 -10.77 2.22 -1.02
CA LYS A 55 -11.29 3.27 -0.14
C LYS A 55 -10.30 3.65 0.96
N LYS A 56 -9.35 2.78 1.30
CA LYS A 56 -8.32 3.07 2.30
C LYS A 56 -7.09 3.69 1.62
N ARG A 57 -6.43 4.61 2.32
CA ARG A 57 -5.20 5.22 1.81
C ARG A 57 -4.11 4.15 1.72
N GLY A 58 -3.45 4.08 0.56
CA GLY A 58 -2.26 3.25 0.38
C GLY A 58 -2.49 1.88 -0.26
N VAL A 59 -3.66 1.58 -0.83
CA VAL A 59 -3.82 0.40 -1.70
C VAL A 59 -4.22 0.81 -3.11
N THR A 60 -3.49 0.30 -4.10
CA THR A 60 -3.84 0.40 -5.51
C THR A 60 -4.06 -1.01 -6.06
N CYS A 61 -5.15 -1.18 -6.80
CA CYS A 61 -5.45 -2.43 -7.50
C CYS A 61 -5.53 -2.14 -9.00
N THR A 62 -4.59 -2.71 -9.76
CA THR A 62 -4.53 -2.55 -11.22
C THR A 62 -4.98 -3.82 -11.90
N ARG A 63 -6.00 -3.68 -12.74
CA ARG A 63 -6.49 -4.76 -13.60
C ARG A 63 -5.58 -4.90 -14.82
N VAL A 64 -5.16 -6.11 -15.12
CA VAL A 64 -4.32 -6.42 -16.27
C VAL A 64 -5.01 -7.50 -17.10
N GLU A 65 -5.33 -7.19 -18.35
CA GLU A 65 -5.87 -8.17 -19.30
C GLU A 65 -4.75 -8.71 -20.19
N TYR A 66 -4.67 -10.03 -20.29
CA TYR A 66 -3.74 -10.69 -21.21
C TYR A 66 -4.31 -12.03 -21.66
N ASP A 67 -4.33 -12.29 -22.97
CA ASP A 67 -4.81 -13.56 -23.55
C ASP A 67 -6.15 -14.05 -22.96
N LYS A 68 -7.16 -13.15 -22.94
CA LYS A 68 -8.51 -13.36 -22.38
C LYS A 68 -8.56 -13.66 -20.87
N ASN A 69 -7.42 -13.61 -20.19
CA ASN A 69 -7.31 -13.76 -18.76
C ASN A 69 -7.22 -12.39 -18.08
N VAL A 70 -7.77 -12.31 -16.87
CA VAL A 70 -7.70 -11.10 -16.02
C VAL A 70 -6.78 -11.39 -14.86
N PHE A 71 -5.72 -10.61 -14.75
CA PHE A 71 -4.79 -10.59 -13.64
C PHE A 71 -5.01 -9.34 -12.80
N TRP A 72 -4.67 -9.39 -11.53
CA TRP A 72 -4.74 -8.25 -10.64
C TRP A 72 -3.39 -7.98 -9.98
N VAL A 73 -2.88 -6.77 -10.14
CA VAL A 73 -1.72 -6.28 -9.38
C VAL A 73 -2.23 -5.49 -8.19
N VAL A 74 -1.87 -5.92 -6.99
CA VAL A 74 -2.20 -5.23 -5.73
C VAL A 74 -0.92 -4.61 -5.19
N ASP A 75 -0.86 -3.28 -5.14
CA ASP A 75 0.21 -2.49 -4.50
C ASP A 75 -0.33 -1.93 -3.18
N ALA A 76 0.18 -2.42 -2.05
CA ALA A 76 -0.19 -1.99 -0.71
C ALA A 76 1.00 -1.33 0.00
N HIS A 77 0.86 -0.06 0.35
CA HIS A 77 1.79 0.71 1.17
C HIS A 77 1.59 0.33 2.64
N THR A 78 2.65 -0.10 3.31
CA THR A 78 2.57 -0.61 4.70
C THR A 78 3.45 0.16 5.68
N GLY A 79 3.95 1.35 5.33
CA GLY A 79 4.89 2.10 6.18
C GLY A 79 4.59 3.59 6.29
N ILE A 80 4.92 4.16 7.46
CA ILE A 80 5.06 5.60 7.69
C ILE A 80 6.56 5.95 7.58
N GLY A 81 6.93 6.92 6.75
CA GLY A 81 8.31 7.41 6.63
C GLY A 81 9.13 6.74 5.52
N ASN A 82 9.41 5.44 5.63
CA ASN A 82 10.06 4.68 4.56
C ASN A 82 8.99 4.06 3.64
N ALA A 83 9.15 4.22 2.32
CA ALA A 83 8.26 3.63 1.33
C ALA A 83 8.44 2.10 1.29
N TYR A 84 7.83 1.43 2.27
CA TYR A 84 7.70 -0.02 2.30
C TYR A 84 6.36 -0.39 1.67
N LYS A 85 6.42 -1.26 0.68
CA LYS A 85 5.26 -1.71 -0.07
C LYS A 85 5.25 -3.22 -0.16
N LYS A 86 4.04 -3.78 -0.20
CA LYS A 86 3.81 -5.16 -0.62
C LYS A 86 3.13 -5.14 -1.96
N VAL A 87 3.72 -5.86 -2.91
CA VAL A 87 3.12 -6.02 -4.24
C VAL A 87 2.80 -7.48 -4.47
N ALA A 88 1.55 -7.75 -4.83
CA ALA A 88 1.09 -9.08 -5.16
C ALA A 88 0.48 -9.12 -6.56
N VAL A 89 0.72 -10.22 -7.28
CA VAL A 89 0.05 -10.52 -8.55
C VAL A 89 -0.88 -11.70 -8.35
N TYR A 90 -2.17 -11.45 -8.56
CA TYR A 90 -3.24 -12.44 -8.52
C TYR A 90 -3.52 -12.92 -9.94
N VAL A 91 -3.45 -14.23 -10.09
CA VAL A 91 -3.52 -14.97 -11.33
C VAL A 91 -4.86 -15.70 -11.38
N PRO A 92 -5.60 -15.64 -12.49
CA PRO A 92 -6.90 -16.32 -12.60
C PRO A 92 -6.71 -17.83 -12.66
N ARG A 93 -7.64 -18.57 -12.05
CA ARG A 93 -7.75 -20.03 -12.13
C ARG A 93 -8.96 -20.43 -12.96
N LYS A 94 -8.98 -21.69 -13.40
CA LYS A 94 -10.04 -22.27 -14.23
C LYS A 94 -11.42 -22.28 -13.55
N ASP A 95 -11.45 -22.33 -12.23
CA ASP A 95 -12.67 -22.29 -11.42
C ASP A 95 -13.21 -20.85 -11.20
N GLY A 96 -12.57 -19.85 -11.81
CA GLY A 96 -12.92 -18.44 -11.65
C GLY A 96 -12.40 -17.81 -10.36
N SER A 97 -11.64 -18.54 -9.54
CA SER A 97 -10.92 -17.95 -8.40
C SER A 97 -9.61 -17.29 -8.84
N PHE A 98 -8.97 -16.60 -7.90
CA PHE A 98 -7.62 -16.08 -8.04
C PHE A 98 -6.67 -16.76 -7.07
N HIS A 99 -5.45 -16.98 -7.53
CA HIS A 99 -4.32 -17.38 -6.71
C HIS A 99 -3.22 -16.32 -6.77
N ARG A 100 -2.58 -16.03 -5.64
CA ARG A 100 -1.43 -15.12 -5.56
C ARG A 100 -0.17 -15.81 -6.08
N GLY A 101 0.08 -15.64 -7.38
CA GLY A 101 1.25 -16.21 -8.07
C GLY A 101 2.56 -15.48 -7.77
N LEU A 102 2.49 -14.26 -7.23
CA LEU A 102 3.68 -13.51 -6.85
C LEU A 102 3.38 -12.62 -5.65
N LEU A 103 4.36 -12.52 -4.75
CA LEU A 103 4.37 -11.59 -3.62
C LEU A 103 5.79 -11.08 -3.43
N VAL A 104 5.97 -9.77 -3.43
CA VAL A 104 7.25 -9.12 -3.14
C VAL A 104 7.05 -8.02 -2.11
N ASP A 105 8.01 -7.92 -1.20
CA ASP A 105 8.16 -6.78 -0.31
C ASP A 105 9.21 -5.84 -0.94
N LEU A 106 8.84 -4.58 -1.14
CA LEU A 106 9.69 -3.57 -1.76
C LEU A 106 10.03 -2.47 -0.76
N GLN A 107 11.30 -2.11 -0.70
CA GLN A 107 11.80 -0.99 0.08
C GLN A 107 12.31 0.11 -0.87
N GLY A 108 11.83 1.34 -0.69
CA GLY A 108 12.29 2.50 -1.47
C GLY A 108 11.55 2.71 -2.80
N ALA A 109 10.69 1.76 -3.21
CA ALA A 109 9.76 1.95 -4.33
C ALA A 109 8.58 2.81 -3.88
N ALA A 110 8.29 3.91 -4.59
CA ALA A 110 7.31 4.89 -4.17
C ALA A 110 6.07 4.89 -5.07
N SER A 111 6.22 4.69 -6.38
CA SER A 111 5.12 4.59 -7.33
C SER A 111 5.45 3.59 -8.42
N LEU A 112 4.57 2.63 -8.66
CA LEU A 112 4.79 1.59 -9.66
C LEU A 112 3.85 1.80 -10.85
N ALA A 113 4.42 1.82 -12.05
CA ALA A 113 3.66 1.61 -13.28
C ALA A 113 3.63 0.14 -13.62
N VAL A 114 2.44 -0.32 -14.02
CA VAL A 114 2.21 -1.66 -14.55
C VAL A 114 2.24 -1.61 -16.06
N ALA A 115 3.06 -2.43 -16.70
CA ALA A 115 3.13 -2.59 -18.15
C ALA A 115 3.09 -4.07 -18.53
N VAL A 116 2.46 -4.39 -19.66
CA VAL A 116 2.50 -5.74 -20.23
C VAL A 116 2.99 -5.64 -21.67
N ASP A 117 3.99 -6.43 -22.03
CA ASP A 117 4.35 -6.66 -23.42
C ASP A 117 3.33 -7.65 -24.05
N PRO A 118 2.51 -7.21 -25.01
CA PRO A 118 1.47 -8.05 -25.61
C PRO A 118 2.04 -9.23 -26.41
N LYS A 119 3.29 -9.14 -26.91
CA LYS A 119 3.90 -10.21 -27.71
C LYS A 119 4.42 -11.33 -26.81
N THR A 120 5.18 -10.94 -25.79
CA THR A 120 5.86 -11.91 -24.91
C THR A 120 4.98 -12.35 -23.75
N GLY A 121 4.03 -11.52 -23.32
CA GLY A 121 3.21 -11.73 -22.12
C GLY A 121 3.97 -11.42 -20.83
N ILE A 122 5.09 -10.68 -20.92
CA ILE A 122 5.83 -10.25 -19.74
C ILE A 122 5.12 -9.04 -19.12
N LEU A 123 4.68 -9.19 -17.88
CA LEU A 123 4.28 -8.12 -16.98
C LEU A 123 5.54 -7.51 -16.37
N GLU A 124 5.67 -6.19 -16.41
CA GLU A 124 6.72 -5.45 -15.73
C GLU A 124 6.12 -4.42 -14.77
N LEU A 125 6.71 -4.31 -13.59
CA LEU A 125 6.45 -3.24 -12.65
C LEU A 125 7.67 -2.32 -12.61
N ARG A 126 7.46 -1.05 -12.95
CA ARG A 126 8.53 -0.05 -13.08
C ARG A 126 8.35 1.06 -12.07
N GLU A 127 9.43 1.48 -11.43
CA GLU A 127 9.38 2.65 -10.55
C GLU A 127 9.11 3.91 -11.38
N LYS A 128 8.19 4.75 -10.92
CA LYS A 128 7.80 5.99 -11.58
C LYS A 128 7.94 7.21 -10.71
N ALA A 129 8.18 7.06 -9.41
CA ALA A 129 8.52 8.23 -8.61
C ALA A 129 9.84 8.82 -9.11
N ASN A 130 10.02 10.11 -8.84
CA ASN A 130 11.26 10.80 -9.13
C ASN A 130 12.34 10.34 -8.14
N SER A 131 12.93 9.18 -8.40
CA SER A 131 13.96 8.53 -7.59
C SER A 131 15.18 8.19 -8.46
N SER A 132 16.27 7.75 -7.83
CA SER A 132 17.48 7.28 -8.54
C SER A 132 17.25 6.03 -9.38
N VAL A 133 16.16 5.30 -9.14
CA VAL A 133 15.80 4.05 -9.83
C VAL A 133 14.57 4.22 -10.72
N LYS A 134 14.25 5.46 -11.10
CA LYS A 134 13.12 5.75 -11.98
C LYS A 134 13.25 4.98 -13.30
N ASP A 135 12.12 4.44 -13.76
CA ASP A 135 11.96 3.61 -14.96
C ASP A 135 12.65 2.24 -14.92
N GLU A 136 13.39 1.91 -13.85
CA GLU A 136 13.93 0.58 -13.63
C GLU A 136 12.82 -0.45 -13.44
N VAL A 137 13.04 -1.65 -13.96
CA VAL A 137 12.16 -2.79 -13.73
C VAL A 137 12.43 -3.32 -12.32
N ILE A 138 11.45 -3.14 -11.45
CA ILE A 138 11.49 -3.62 -10.07
C ILE A 138 11.07 -5.09 -10.01
N LEU A 139 10.15 -5.49 -10.90
CA LEU A 139 9.63 -6.84 -10.96
C LEU A 139 9.18 -7.19 -12.38
N SER A 140 9.40 -8.45 -12.77
CA SER A 140 8.91 -9.01 -14.03
C SER A 140 8.26 -10.37 -13.81
N LEU A 141 7.12 -10.63 -14.45
CA LEU A 141 6.41 -11.91 -14.40
C LEU A 141 5.93 -12.33 -15.79
N ASN A 142 6.13 -13.60 -16.16
CA ASN A 142 5.58 -14.15 -17.40
C ASN A 142 4.12 -14.61 -17.19
N LEU A 143 3.17 -13.86 -17.75
CA LEU A 143 1.74 -14.13 -17.61
C LEU A 143 1.28 -15.40 -18.33
N LYS A 144 1.99 -15.82 -19.40
CA LYS A 144 1.70 -17.08 -20.10
C LYS A 144 1.96 -18.28 -19.18
N VAL A 145 3.05 -18.24 -18.42
CA VAL A 145 3.39 -19.32 -17.47
C VAL A 145 2.48 -19.24 -16.26
N ALA A 146 2.35 -18.06 -15.65
CA ALA A 146 1.54 -17.87 -14.46
C ALA A 146 0.08 -18.33 -14.68
N GLY A 147 -0.54 -17.91 -15.80
CA GLY A 147 -1.93 -18.25 -16.14
C GLY A 147 -2.20 -19.74 -16.39
N THR A 148 -1.17 -20.60 -16.45
CA THR A 148 -1.35 -22.06 -16.58
C THR A 148 -1.54 -22.77 -15.25
N GLY A 149 -1.33 -22.09 -14.12
CA GLY A 149 -1.36 -22.71 -12.79
C GLY A 149 -0.14 -23.59 -12.49
N ILE A 150 0.89 -23.55 -13.32
CA ILE A 150 2.18 -24.17 -13.04
C ILE A 150 2.99 -23.16 -12.23
N SER A 151 3.09 -23.40 -10.92
CA SER A 151 4.06 -22.69 -10.09
C SER A 151 5.47 -23.07 -10.58
N PRO A 152 6.41 -22.11 -10.73
CA PRO A 152 7.81 -22.44 -10.93
C PRO A 152 8.35 -23.29 -9.77
#